data_AF-A0A2Z6S650-F1
#
_entry.id   AF-A0A2Z6S650-F1
#
_cell.length_a   1.000
_cell.length_b   1.000
_cell.length_c   1.000
_cell.angle_alpha   90.00
_cell.angle_beta   90.00
_cell.angle_gamma   90.00
#
_symmetry.space_group_name_H-M   'P 1'
#
loop_
_entity.id
_entity.type
_entity.pdbx_description
1 polymer ?
#
loop_
_entity_poly.entity_id
_entity_poly.type
_entity_poly.pdbx_seq_one_letter_code
_entity_poly.pdbx_strand_id
1 'polypeptide(L)'
;MSNATSITFKSSTSTKSSSVKRPTHEILRRLLVHSDGRDKFLKIIQYFGKIVLWLHINKNKSKYPKLYPRLLAMTAQFSNTRKIIRLAHFLEPYADFNDYVSGARNLSSIVYPYEKVIYYLGFVNSVVSILNDIFDDLFCLGKVGILDKSVAKRSEPIAIKLWFLNIIMDIHEVIFKIWYLNKQTKKSKGKLSDNDIEKLKDKKYWLYVSLVKFSMDLGFCGYDLFECTFSDGVQAVTGFVAGALSFRKLWIKEAFVV
;
A
#
# COMPACT_ATOMS: atom_id res chain seq x y z
N MET A 1 -23.92 43.74 19.48
CA MET A 1 -22.91 43.73 20.57
C MET A 1 -22.57 42.26 20.84
N SER A 2 -21.73 41.64 20.00
CA SER A 2 -20.29 41.41 20.22
C SER A 2 -19.97 40.76 21.57
N ASN A 3 -19.82 39.42 21.56
CA ASN A 3 -18.98 38.71 22.51
C ASN A 3 -18.04 37.81 21.70
N ALA A 4 -16.82 38.29 21.55
CA ALA A 4 -15.71 37.58 20.93
C ALA A 4 -15.09 36.62 21.96
N THR A 5 -15.30 35.32 21.76
CA THR A 5 -14.57 34.29 22.50
C THR A 5 -13.28 34.00 21.74
N SER A 6 -12.22 34.68 22.16
CA SER A 6 -10.85 34.48 21.68
C SER A 6 -10.41 33.04 21.95
N ILE A 7 -10.30 32.23 20.89
CA ILE A 7 -9.62 30.94 20.94
C ILE A 7 -8.12 31.23 20.88
N THR A 8 -7.48 31.22 22.05
CA THR A 8 -6.04 31.36 22.21
C THR A 8 -5.35 30.17 21.55
N PHE A 9 -4.79 30.38 20.36
CA PHE A 9 -3.81 29.46 19.78
C PHE A 9 -2.63 29.38 20.75
N LYS A 10 -2.48 28.23 21.42
CA LYS A 10 -1.23 27.88 22.08
C LYS A 10 -0.15 27.82 21.00
N SER A 11 0.64 28.89 20.94
CA SER A 11 1.97 28.92 20.34
C SER A 11 2.78 27.79 21.00
N SER A 12 2.83 26.63 20.35
CA SER A 12 3.86 25.64 20.63
C SER A 12 5.16 26.19 20.07
N THR A 13 5.93 26.79 20.97
CA THR A 13 7.34 27.08 20.78
C THR A 13 8.03 25.89 20.14
N SER A 14 8.51 26.08 18.91
CA SER A 14 9.23 25.10 18.13
C SER A 14 10.62 24.88 18.72
N THR A 15 10.71 24.03 19.74
CA THR A 15 11.95 23.30 19.97
C THR A 15 12.24 22.45 18.75
N LYS A 16 13.28 22.80 17.99
CA LYS A 16 13.90 21.93 16.99
C LYS A 16 14.28 20.61 17.68
N SER A 17 13.36 19.65 17.68
CA SER A 17 13.68 18.25 17.91
C SER A 17 14.64 17.85 16.80
N SER A 18 15.93 17.79 17.12
CA SER A 18 16.92 17.15 16.27
C SER A 18 16.49 15.69 16.15
N SER A 19 15.88 15.33 15.02
CA SER A 19 15.40 13.96 14.80
C SER A 19 16.60 13.02 14.78
N VAL A 20 16.84 12.35 15.90
CA VAL A 20 17.90 11.35 16.01
C VAL A 20 17.50 10.16 15.16
N LYS A 21 18.21 9.98 14.04
CA LYS A 21 18.00 8.83 13.15
C LYS A 21 18.31 7.55 13.92
N ARG A 22 17.31 6.67 14.06
CA ARG A 22 17.49 5.37 14.71
C ARG A 22 18.52 4.51 13.96
N PRO A 23 19.27 3.65 14.66
CA PRO A 23 20.15 2.70 14.01
C PRO A 23 19.36 1.67 13.17
N THR A 24 19.95 1.23 12.06
CA THR A 24 19.34 0.34 11.05
C THR A 24 18.73 -0.93 11.66
N HIS A 25 19.42 -1.57 12.61
CA HIS A 25 18.96 -2.82 13.22
C HIS A 25 17.70 -2.60 14.08
N GLU A 26 17.56 -1.44 14.72
CA GLU A 26 16.39 -1.12 15.52
C GLU A 26 15.17 -0.84 14.61
N ILE A 27 15.38 -0.11 13.51
CA ILE A 27 14.34 0.13 12.50
C ILE A 27 13.85 -1.20 11.95
N LEU A 28 14.77 -2.07 11.53
CA LEU A 28 14.42 -3.37 10.99
C LEU A 28 13.67 -4.23 12.02
N ARG A 29 14.13 -4.26 13.28
CA ARG A 29 13.44 -4.97 14.36
C ARG A 29 12.00 -4.48 14.51
N ARG A 30 11.77 -3.16 14.56
CA ARG A 30 10.43 -2.57 14.71
C ARG A 30 9.52 -2.93 13.55
N LEU A 31 10.01 -2.81 12.32
CA LEU A 31 9.26 -3.23 11.13
C LEU A 31 8.87 -4.70 11.19
N LEU A 32 9.78 -5.57 11.60
CA LEU A 32 9.54 -7.00 11.69
C LEU A 32 8.72 -7.42 12.91
N VAL A 33 8.35 -6.50 13.81
CA VAL A 33 7.35 -6.79 14.87
C VAL A 33 5.93 -6.68 14.30
N HIS A 34 5.70 -5.77 13.36
CA HIS A 34 4.39 -5.58 12.74
C HIS A 34 4.14 -6.57 11.60
N SER A 35 2.92 -7.11 11.51
CA SER A 35 2.48 -8.01 10.43
C SER A 35 2.74 -7.40 9.05
N ASP A 36 2.48 -6.10 8.92
CA ASP A 36 2.64 -5.34 7.69
C ASP A 36 4.11 -5.28 7.21
N GLY A 37 5.03 -5.01 8.13
CA GLY A 37 6.46 -4.99 7.83
C GLY A 37 6.99 -6.39 7.46
N ARG A 38 6.49 -7.45 8.13
CA ARG A 38 6.79 -8.85 7.76
C ARG A 38 6.27 -9.21 6.38
N ASP A 39 5.02 -8.85 6.04
CA ASP A 39 4.45 -9.10 4.72
C ASP A 39 5.29 -8.44 3.62
N LYS A 40 5.62 -7.15 3.76
CA LYS A 40 6.42 -6.44 2.75
C LYS A 40 7.85 -6.98 2.65
N PHE A 41 8.47 -7.32 3.78
CA PHE A 41 9.81 -7.92 3.78
C PHE A 41 9.82 -9.27 3.05
N LEU A 42 8.87 -10.15 3.35
CA LEU A 42 8.71 -11.43 2.64
C LEU A 42 8.38 -11.23 1.16
N LYS A 43 7.58 -10.20 0.80
CA LYS A 43 7.29 -9.84 -0.60
C LYS A 43 8.58 -9.56 -1.37
N ILE A 44 9.48 -8.77 -0.80
CA ILE A 44 10.77 -8.44 -1.43
C ILE A 44 11.59 -9.71 -1.69
N ILE A 45 11.76 -10.58 -0.69
CA ILE A 45 12.56 -11.80 -0.85
C ILE A 45 11.91 -12.75 -1.88
N GLN A 46 10.59 -12.92 -1.80
CA GLN A 46 9.81 -13.73 -2.74
C GLN A 46 10.03 -13.27 -4.19
N TYR A 47 9.82 -11.99 -4.47
CA TYR A 47 9.88 -11.48 -5.84
C TYR A 47 11.32 -11.31 -6.34
N PHE A 48 12.28 -11.04 -5.47
CA PHE A 48 13.69 -11.16 -5.82
C PHE A 48 14.03 -12.58 -6.27
N GLY A 49 13.56 -13.60 -5.52
CA GLY A 49 13.70 -15.00 -5.92
C GLY A 49 13.06 -15.30 -7.28
N LYS A 50 11.86 -14.76 -7.56
CA LYS A 50 11.21 -14.89 -8.87
C LYS A 50 12.01 -14.24 -10.01
N ILE A 51 12.64 -13.07 -9.77
CA ILE A 51 13.52 -12.42 -10.76
C ILE A 51 14.73 -13.31 -11.06
N VAL A 52 15.38 -13.87 -10.04
CA VAL A 52 16.52 -14.79 -10.20
C VAL A 52 16.10 -16.06 -10.96
N LEU A 53 14.92 -16.63 -10.64
CA LEU A 53 14.35 -17.76 -11.39
C LEU A 53 14.18 -17.40 -12.87
N TRP A 54 13.56 -16.26 -13.16
CA TRP A 54 13.26 -15.82 -14.52
C TRP A 54 14.53 -15.52 -15.35
N LEU A 55 15.48 -14.77 -14.80
CA LEU A 55 16.67 -14.33 -15.55
C LEU A 55 17.67 -15.46 -15.80
N HIS A 56 17.93 -16.29 -14.77
CA HIS A 56 19.12 -17.14 -14.75
C HIS A 56 18.82 -18.63 -14.66
N ILE A 57 17.90 -19.02 -13.76
CA ILE A 57 17.72 -20.44 -13.42
C ILE A 57 16.79 -21.15 -14.39
N ASN A 58 15.69 -20.52 -14.82
CA ASN A 58 14.75 -21.13 -15.76
C ASN A 58 15.39 -21.50 -17.10
N LYS A 59 16.39 -20.71 -17.54
CA LYS A 59 17.16 -20.95 -18.77
C LYS A 59 18.25 -22.01 -18.61
N ASN A 60 18.66 -22.32 -17.38
CA ASN A 60 19.80 -23.18 -17.07
C ASN A 60 19.47 -24.25 -16.02
N LYS A 61 18.28 -24.88 -16.12
CA LYS A 61 17.79 -25.84 -15.12
C LYS A 61 18.77 -27.01 -14.88
N SER A 62 19.37 -27.52 -15.95
CA SER A 62 20.37 -28.60 -15.90
C SER A 62 21.65 -28.22 -15.15
N LYS A 63 22.03 -26.93 -15.18
CA LYS A 63 23.20 -26.40 -14.44
C LYS A 63 22.92 -26.26 -12.94
N TYR A 64 21.65 -26.12 -12.55
CA TYR A 64 21.24 -25.84 -11.17
C TYR A 64 20.16 -26.81 -10.65
N PRO A 65 20.37 -28.14 -10.72
CA PRO A 65 19.33 -29.13 -10.46
C PRO A 65 18.82 -29.12 -9.01
N LYS A 66 19.68 -28.76 -8.04
CA LYS A 66 19.30 -28.64 -6.63
C LYS A 66 18.72 -27.27 -6.27
N LEU A 67 19.21 -26.20 -6.89
CA LEU A 67 18.83 -24.82 -6.55
C LEU A 67 17.47 -24.45 -7.14
N TYR A 68 17.16 -24.90 -8.36
CA TYR A 68 15.87 -24.63 -9.02
C TYR A 68 14.65 -25.01 -8.16
N PRO A 69 14.49 -26.29 -7.73
CA PRO A 69 13.32 -26.68 -6.93
C PRO A 69 13.28 -26.01 -5.56
N ARG A 70 14.44 -25.73 -4.96
CA ARG A 70 14.53 -25.02 -3.67
C ARG A 70 14.05 -23.57 -3.79
N LEU A 71 14.46 -22.86 -4.82
CA LEU A 71 14.05 -21.48 -5.03
C LEU A 71 12.57 -21.39 -5.41
N LEU A 72 12.09 -22.33 -6.23
CA LEU A 72 10.66 -22.46 -6.53
C LEU A 72 9.84 -22.67 -5.25
N ALA A 73 10.25 -23.63 -4.41
CA ALA A 73 9.61 -23.88 -3.12
C ALA A 73 9.66 -22.65 -2.19
N MET A 74 10.80 -21.96 -2.08
CA MET A 74 10.94 -20.75 -1.28
C MET A 74 9.94 -19.67 -1.70
N THR A 75 9.85 -19.38 -3.00
CA THR A 75 8.92 -18.35 -3.50
C THR A 75 7.45 -18.71 -3.26
N ALA A 76 7.09 -20.00 -3.37
CA ALA A 76 5.76 -20.49 -3.07
C ALA A 76 5.44 -20.41 -1.57
N GLN A 77 6.37 -20.82 -0.70
CA GLN A 77 6.19 -20.79 0.75
C GLN A 77 6.08 -19.36 1.27
N PHE A 78 6.95 -18.44 0.84
CA PHE A 78 6.82 -17.02 1.22
C PHE A 78 5.51 -16.41 0.72
N SER A 79 5.01 -16.80 -0.46
CA SER A 79 3.69 -16.37 -0.89
C SER A 79 2.58 -16.84 0.06
N ASN A 80 2.65 -18.09 0.53
CA ASN A 80 1.65 -18.65 1.43
C ASN A 80 1.75 -18.02 2.82
N THR A 81 2.96 -17.89 3.37
CA THR A 81 3.19 -17.23 4.66
C THR A 81 2.65 -15.81 4.67
N ARG A 82 2.83 -15.05 3.58
CA ARG A 82 2.28 -13.69 3.46
C ARG A 82 0.76 -13.66 3.50
N LYS A 83 0.09 -14.60 2.81
CA LYS A 83 -1.37 -14.73 2.86
C LYS A 83 -1.85 -15.02 4.28
N ILE A 84 -1.15 -15.90 5.01
CA ILE A 84 -1.46 -16.21 6.41
C ILE A 84 -1.27 -14.99 7.32
N ILE A 85 -0.18 -14.24 7.15
CA ILE A 85 0.08 -13.00 7.92
C ILE A 85 -1.01 -11.94 7.68
N ARG A 86 -1.63 -11.94 6.50
CA ARG A 86 -2.71 -11.02 6.11
C ARG A 86 -4.12 -11.53 6.48
N LEU A 87 -4.25 -12.66 7.18
CA LEU A 87 -5.57 -13.08 7.65
C LEU A 87 -6.21 -12.01 8.54
N ALA A 88 -7.51 -11.77 8.37
CA ALA A 88 -8.29 -10.74 9.05
C ALA A 88 -7.80 -9.29 8.78
N HIS A 89 -7.09 -9.06 7.67
CA HIS A 89 -6.66 -7.73 7.27
C HIS A 89 -7.83 -6.78 6.95
N PHE A 90 -9.04 -7.33 6.70
CA PHE A 90 -10.27 -6.55 6.50
C PHE A 90 -10.61 -5.60 7.66
N LEU A 91 -10.02 -5.80 8.84
CA LEU A 91 -10.18 -4.90 9.99
C LEU A 91 -9.62 -3.49 9.71
N GLU A 92 -8.59 -3.36 8.87
CA GLU A 92 -8.05 -2.05 8.47
C GLU A 92 -9.05 -1.24 7.62
N PRO A 93 -9.56 -1.73 6.47
CA PRO A 93 -10.55 -1.01 5.71
C PRO A 93 -11.90 -0.91 6.43
N TYR A 94 -12.20 -1.80 7.38
CA TYR A 94 -13.36 -1.65 8.28
C TYR A 94 -13.24 -0.43 9.20
N ALA A 95 -12.04 -0.15 9.75
CA ALA A 95 -11.82 1.07 10.53
C ALA A 95 -12.03 2.32 9.67
N ASP A 96 -11.51 2.32 8.44
CA ASP A 96 -11.73 3.41 7.47
C ASP A 96 -13.22 3.58 7.13
N PHE A 97 -13.95 2.48 6.93
CA PHE A 97 -15.39 2.49 6.72
C PHE A 97 -16.13 3.10 7.91
N ASN A 98 -15.75 2.73 9.14
CA ASN A 98 -16.33 3.26 10.35
C ASN A 98 -16.11 4.78 10.49
N ASP A 99 -14.96 5.30 10.04
CA ASP A 99 -14.71 6.75 10.00
C ASP A 99 -15.66 7.49 9.05
N TYR A 100 -16.08 6.86 7.94
CA TYR A 100 -17.09 7.42 7.05
C TYR A 100 -18.49 7.38 7.66
N VAL A 101 -18.86 6.27 8.31
CA VAL A 101 -20.20 6.09 8.92
C VAL A 101 -20.39 6.99 10.14
N SER A 102 -19.38 7.11 10.98
CA SER A 102 -19.40 7.98 12.17
C SER A 102 -19.32 9.47 11.86
N GLY A 103 -19.05 9.84 10.60
CA GLY A 103 -18.80 11.23 10.22
C GLY A 103 -17.46 11.78 10.67
N ALA A 104 -16.51 10.94 11.14
CA ALA A 104 -15.14 11.38 11.42
C ALA A 104 -14.45 11.94 10.17
N ARG A 105 -14.77 11.37 9.00
CA ARG A 105 -14.40 11.92 7.68
C ARG A 105 -15.46 12.91 7.21
N ASN A 106 -15.46 14.13 7.73
CA ASN A 106 -16.37 15.17 7.24
C ASN A 106 -15.84 15.85 5.97
N LEU A 107 -16.74 16.13 5.02
CA LEU A 107 -16.45 17.09 3.96
C LEU A 107 -16.19 18.47 4.58
N SER A 108 -15.09 19.13 4.18
CA SER A 108 -14.89 20.54 4.52
C SER A 108 -16.06 21.38 4.04
N SER A 109 -16.46 22.39 4.80
CA SER A 109 -17.57 23.31 4.49
C SER A 109 -17.43 24.06 3.16
N ILE A 110 -16.21 24.12 2.60
CA ILE A 110 -15.97 24.54 1.21
C ILE A 110 -15.90 23.26 0.37
N VAL A 111 -16.97 22.97 -0.38
CA VAL A 111 -17.08 21.74 -1.16
C VAL A 111 -16.95 22.04 -2.64
N TYR A 112 -15.81 21.70 -3.25
CA TYR A 112 -15.77 21.54 -4.70
C TYR A 112 -16.61 20.30 -5.07
N PRO A 113 -17.43 20.31 -6.14
CA PRO A 113 -18.23 19.13 -6.55
C PRO A 113 -17.41 17.83 -6.66
N TYR A 114 -16.15 17.95 -7.09
CA TYR A 114 -15.25 16.83 -7.20
C TYR A 114 -14.77 16.26 -5.85
N GLU A 115 -14.72 17.05 -4.76
CA GLU A 115 -14.43 16.55 -3.42
C GLU A 115 -15.54 15.62 -2.92
N LYS A 116 -16.81 15.87 -3.29
CA LYS A 116 -17.92 14.93 -3.04
C LYS A 116 -17.67 13.60 -3.75
N VAL A 117 -17.29 13.65 -5.02
CA VAL A 117 -17.01 12.44 -5.81
C VAL A 117 -15.89 11.63 -5.15
N ILE A 118 -14.80 12.27 -4.76
CA ILE A 118 -13.68 11.61 -4.08
C ILE A 118 -14.11 11.00 -2.74
N TYR A 119 -14.95 11.70 -1.98
CA TYR A 119 -15.50 11.17 -0.74
C TYR A 119 -16.32 9.89 -0.96
N TYR A 120 -17.26 9.91 -1.91
CA TYR A 120 -18.06 8.73 -2.24
C TYR A 120 -17.20 7.59 -2.79
N LEU A 121 -16.22 7.90 -3.63
CA LEU A 121 -15.26 6.90 -4.10
C LEU A 121 -14.44 6.31 -2.95
N GLY A 122 -14.03 7.12 -1.97
CA GLY A 122 -13.33 6.65 -0.77
C GLY A 122 -14.20 5.75 0.10
N PHE A 123 -15.48 6.08 0.26
CA PHE A 123 -16.46 5.22 0.93
C PHE A 123 -16.61 3.88 0.20
N VAL A 124 -16.83 3.91 -1.11
CA VAL A 124 -16.94 2.68 -1.93
C VAL A 124 -15.64 1.87 -1.85
N ASN A 125 -14.47 2.51 -1.92
CA ASN A 125 -13.17 1.86 -1.82
C ASN A 125 -13.01 1.11 -0.49
N SER A 126 -13.48 1.68 0.62
CA SER A 126 -13.44 0.99 1.93
C SER A 126 -14.28 -0.28 1.93
N VAL A 127 -15.49 -0.26 1.34
CA VAL A 127 -16.36 -1.44 1.24
C VAL A 127 -15.76 -2.51 0.31
N VAL A 128 -15.27 -2.11 -0.86
CA VAL A 128 -14.62 -3.02 -1.82
C VAL A 128 -13.36 -3.63 -1.20
N SER A 129 -12.61 -2.87 -0.41
CA SER A 129 -11.43 -3.36 0.32
C SER A 129 -11.78 -4.39 1.40
N ILE A 130 -12.85 -4.19 2.17
CA ILE A 130 -13.35 -5.19 3.12
C ILE A 130 -13.70 -6.49 2.40
N LEU A 131 -14.49 -6.40 1.31
CA LEU A 131 -14.88 -7.57 0.54
C LEU A 131 -13.67 -8.29 -0.06
N ASN A 132 -12.72 -7.53 -0.61
CA ASN A 132 -11.48 -8.07 -1.15
C ASN A 132 -10.75 -8.92 -0.09
N ASP A 133 -10.50 -8.35 1.08
CA ASP A 133 -9.75 -9.00 2.15
C ASP A 133 -10.50 -10.25 2.68
N ILE A 134 -11.84 -10.23 2.74
CA ILE A 134 -12.64 -11.43 3.08
C ILE A 134 -12.45 -12.54 2.03
N PHE A 135 -12.49 -12.22 0.74
CA PHE A 135 -12.28 -13.23 -0.31
C PHE A 135 -10.83 -13.75 -0.32
N ASP A 136 -9.85 -12.89 -0.05
CA ASP A 136 -8.45 -13.28 0.14
C ASP A 136 -8.28 -14.25 1.33
N ASP A 137 -8.98 -14.01 2.44
CA ASP A 137 -9.00 -14.89 3.61
C ASP A 137 -9.61 -16.25 3.27
N LEU A 138 -10.78 -16.28 2.61
CA LEU A 138 -11.41 -17.52 2.15
C LEU A 138 -10.50 -18.32 1.22
N PHE A 139 -9.81 -17.65 0.30
CA PHE A 139 -8.84 -18.29 -0.57
C PHE A 139 -7.64 -18.84 0.22
N CYS A 140 -7.10 -18.07 1.16
CA CYS A 140 -6.00 -18.50 2.02
C CYS A 140 -6.37 -19.74 2.84
N LEU A 141 -7.52 -19.70 3.53
CA LEU A 141 -8.01 -20.80 4.37
C LEU A 141 -8.27 -22.08 3.55
N GLY A 142 -8.82 -21.96 2.35
CA GLY A 142 -8.99 -23.10 1.46
C GLY A 142 -7.67 -23.64 0.89
N LYS A 143 -6.67 -22.78 0.69
CA LYS A 143 -5.32 -23.20 0.27
C LYS A 143 -4.55 -23.92 1.38
N VAL A 144 -4.75 -23.53 2.64
CA VAL A 144 -4.16 -24.20 3.82
C VAL A 144 -4.88 -25.52 4.16
N GLY A 145 -6.09 -25.72 3.63
CA GLY A 145 -6.88 -26.95 3.83
C GLY A 145 -7.86 -26.88 5.00
N ILE A 146 -8.15 -25.68 5.51
CA ILE A 146 -9.19 -25.46 6.53
C ILE A 146 -10.58 -25.44 5.89
N LEU A 147 -10.70 -24.82 4.71
CA LEU A 147 -11.92 -24.80 3.91
C LEU A 147 -11.79 -25.70 2.68
N ASP A 148 -12.92 -26.07 2.09
CA ASP A 148 -12.94 -26.83 0.86
C ASP A 148 -12.22 -26.11 -0.29
N LYS A 149 -11.50 -26.88 -1.12
CA LYS A 149 -10.81 -26.37 -2.31
C LYS A 149 -11.78 -25.69 -3.31
N SER A 150 -13.06 -26.06 -3.27
CA SER A 150 -14.11 -25.43 -4.08
C SER A 150 -14.34 -23.97 -3.69
N VAL A 151 -14.25 -23.64 -2.40
CA VAL A 151 -14.32 -22.26 -1.89
C VAL A 151 -13.10 -21.48 -2.38
N ALA A 152 -11.89 -22.04 -2.22
CA ALA A 152 -10.66 -21.40 -2.69
C ALA A 152 -10.73 -21.04 -4.19
N LYS A 153 -11.19 -21.99 -5.02
CA LYS A 153 -11.30 -21.82 -6.47
C LYS A 153 -12.31 -20.73 -6.87
N ARG A 154 -13.36 -20.51 -6.06
CA ARG A 154 -14.35 -19.44 -6.28
C ARG A 154 -13.87 -18.09 -5.77
N SER A 155 -13.18 -18.07 -4.64
CA SER A 155 -12.77 -16.82 -3.97
C SER A 155 -11.61 -16.12 -4.67
N GLU A 156 -10.62 -16.85 -5.20
CA GLU A 156 -9.45 -16.29 -5.88
C GLU A 156 -9.80 -15.31 -7.02
N PRO A 157 -10.62 -15.67 -8.02
CA PRO A 157 -10.94 -14.75 -9.11
C PRO A 157 -11.76 -13.54 -8.66
N ILE A 158 -12.53 -13.66 -7.57
CA ILE A 158 -13.29 -12.54 -6.99
C ILE A 158 -12.33 -11.58 -6.29
N ALA A 159 -11.42 -12.09 -5.47
CA ALA A 159 -10.39 -11.29 -4.80
C ALA A 159 -9.53 -10.51 -5.82
N ILE A 160 -9.05 -11.16 -6.89
CA ILE A 160 -8.26 -10.48 -7.94
C ILE A 160 -9.03 -9.31 -8.57
N LYS A 161 -10.32 -9.50 -8.88
CA LYS A 161 -11.16 -8.43 -9.46
C LYS A 161 -11.39 -7.27 -8.50
N LEU A 162 -11.65 -7.56 -7.22
CA LEU A 162 -11.83 -6.53 -6.20
C LEU A 162 -10.52 -5.80 -5.91
N TRP A 163 -9.39 -6.50 -5.86
CA TRP A 163 -8.07 -5.90 -5.71
C TRP A 163 -7.73 -4.98 -6.88
N PHE A 164 -8.01 -5.39 -8.11
CA PHE A 164 -7.84 -4.55 -9.30
C PHE A 164 -8.66 -3.26 -9.20
N LEU A 165 -9.93 -3.35 -8.78
CA LEU A 165 -10.79 -2.19 -8.58
C LEU A 165 -10.25 -1.25 -7.49
N ASN A 166 -9.78 -1.79 -6.36
CA ASN A 166 -9.14 -1.02 -5.29
C ASN A 166 -7.92 -0.24 -5.83
N ILE A 167 -7.07 -0.87 -6.64
CA ILE A 167 -5.90 -0.19 -7.24
C ILE A 167 -6.33 1.00 -8.11
N ILE A 168 -7.41 0.88 -8.89
CA ILE A 168 -7.92 1.98 -9.71
C ILE A 168 -8.41 3.14 -8.83
N MET A 169 -9.15 2.84 -7.77
CA MET A 169 -9.64 3.84 -6.83
C MET A 169 -8.49 4.55 -6.10
N ASP A 170 -7.47 3.80 -5.66
CA ASP A 170 -6.26 4.32 -5.02
C ASP A 170 -5.46 5.25 -5.96
N ILE A 171 -5.30 4.87 -7.23
CA ILE A 171 -4.64 5.71 -8.25
C ILE A 171 -5.42 7.02 -8.42
N HIS A 172 -6.73 6.94 -8.57
CA HIS A 172 -7.59 8.10 -8.73
C HIS A 172 -7.49 9.05 -7.53
N GLU A 173 -7.52 8.53 -6.30
CA GLU A 173 -7.34 9.31 -5.08
C GLU A 173 -5.97 9.99 -5.02
N VAL A 174 -4.89 9.29 -5.36
CA VAL A 174 -3.54 9.85 -5.38
C VAL A 174 -3.39 10.96 -6.41
N ILE A 175 -3.90 10.76 -7.64
CA ILE A 175 -3.87 11.77 -8.70
C ILE A 175 -4.63 13.02 -8.26
N PHE A 176 -5.80 12.85 -7.66
CA PHE A 176 -6.55 13.98 -7.11
C PHE A 176 -5.77 14.72 -6.04
N LYS A 177 -5.19 14.02 -5.07
CA LYS A 177 -4.39 14.65 -4.00
C LYS A 177 -3.22 15.45 -4.59
N ILE A 178 -2.54 14.94 -5.61
CA ILE A 178 -1.48 15.66 -6.32
C ILE A 178 -2.03 16.94 -6.97
N TRP A 179 -3.13 16.83 -7.71
CA TRP A 179 -3.79 17.98 -8.35
C TRP A 179 -4.20 19.04 -7.33
N TYR A 180 -4.83 18.63 -6.23
CA TYR A 180 -5.30 19.50 -5.17
C TYR A 180 -4.14 20.25 -4.50
N LEU A 181 -3.07 19.53 -4.13
CA LEU A 181 -1.87 20.15 -3.54
C LEU A 181 -1.21 21.12 -4.52
N ASN A 182 -1.15 20.80 -5.81
CA ASN A 182 -0.63 21.72 -6.82
C ASN A 182 -1.47 23.00 -6.92
N LYS A 183 -2.79 22.89 -6.86
CA LYS A 183 -3.70 24.04 -6.84
C LYS A 183 -3.51 24.89 -5.58
N GLN A 184 -3.40 24.27 -4.41
CA GLN A 184 -3.17 24.97 -3.14
C GLN A 184 -1.81 25.67 -3.10
N THR A 185 -0.76 25.03 -3.63
CA THR A 185 0.59 25.61 -3.74
C THR A 185 0.58 26.85 -4.64
N LYS A 186 -0.14 26.80 -5.78
CA LYS A 186 -0.26 27.95 -6.70
C LYS A 186 -1.00 29.12 -6.05
N LYS A 187 -2.11 28.86 -5.34
CA LYS A 187 -2.90 29.89 -4.66
C LYS A 187 -2.16 30.57 -3.50
N SER A 188 -1.26 29.85 -2.84
CA SER A 188 -0.56 30.32 -1.63
C SER A 188 0.87 30.79 -1.93
N LYS A 189 1.22 30.98 -3.21
CA LYS A 189 2.55 31.40 -3.64
C LYS A 189 2.90 32.76 -3.02
N GLY A 190 4.02 32.81 -2.28
CA GLY A 190 4.46 34.01 -1.55
C GLY A 190 3.85 34.21 -0.15
N LYS A 191 2.94 33.32 0.29
CA LYS A 191 2.34 33.35 1.65
C LYS A 191 2.77 32.18 2.55
N LEU A 192 3.48 31.21 2.00
CA LEU A 192 3.94 30.02 2.70
C LEU A 192 5.30 30.26 3.33
N SER A 193 5.49 29.79 4.56
CA SER A 193 6.82 29.73 5.17
C SER A 193 7.69 28.68 4.48
N ASP A 194 9.02 28.79 4.59
CA ASP A 194 9.95 27.80 4.02
C ASP A 194 9.69 26.38 4.54
N ASN A 195 9.34 26.26 5.83
CA ASN A 195 8.97 24.99 6.44
C ASN A 195 7.70 24.37 5.82
N ASP A 196 6.71 25.19 5.46
CA ASP A 196 5.48 24.70 4.82
C ASP A 196 5.75 24.26 3.38
N ILE A 197 6.65 24.95 2.68
CA ILE A 197 7.10 24.58 1.34
C ILE A 197 7.80 23.22 1.39
N GLU A 198 8.67 22.97 2.36
CA GLU A 198 9.35 21.68 2.53
C GLU A 198 8.35 20.55 2.82
N LYS A 199 7.44 20.73 3.78
CA LYS A 199 6.38 19.76 4.08
C LYS A 199 5.51 19.44 2.86
N LEU A 200 5.18 20.44 2.05
CA LEU A 200 4.42 20.24 0.82
C LEU A 200 5.20 19.46 -0.23
N LYS A 201 6.51 19.72 -0.38
CA LYS A 201 7.39 18.96 -1.28
C LYS A 201 7.46 17.49 -0.85
N ASP A 202 7.65 17.23 0.44
CA ASP A 202 7.68 15.88 0.99
C ASP A 202 6.36 15.15 0.76
N LYS A 203 5.23 15.80 1.04
CA LYS A 203 3.90 15.23 0.80
C LYS A 203 3.70 14.86 -0.67
N LYS A 204 4.13 15.72 -1.60
CA LYS A 204 4.07 15.42 -3.05
C LYS A 204 4.98 14.27 -3.43
N TYR A 205 6.22 14.25 -2.93
CA TYR A 205 7.16 13.16 -3.17
C TYR A 205 6.53 11.80 -2.80
N TRP A 206 5.94 11.71 -1.61
CA TRP A 206 5.29 10.48 -1.17
C TRP A 206 4.05 10.10 -1.98
N LEU A 207 3.30 11.06 -2.50
CA LEU A 207 2.20 10.78 -3.43
C LEU A 207 2.70 10.22 -4.76
N TYR A 208 3.80 10.74 -5.32
CA TYR A 208 4.41 10.18 -6.52
C TYR A 208 4.97 8.77 -6.28
N VAL A 209 5.59 8.51 -5.12
CA VAL A 209 6.02 7.16 -4.72
C VAL A 209 4.83 6.21 -4.65
N SER A 210 3.71 6.63 -4.03
CA SER A 210 2.46 5.86 -4.01
C SER A 210 1.93 5.60 -5.41
N LEU A 211 1.95 6.59 -6.31
CA LEU A 211 1.49 6.44 -7.69
C LEU A 211 2.31 5.37 -8.43
N VAL A 212 3.64 5.43 -8.36
CA VAL A 212 4.52 4.42 -8.98
C VAL A 212 4.23 3.04 -8.39
N LYS A 213 4.10 2.94 -7.06
CA LYS A 213 3.74 1.68 -6.39
C LYS A 213 2.43 1.13 -6.93
N PHE A 214 1.37 1.95 -7.02
CA PHE A 214 0.08 1.50 -7.52
C PHE A 214 0.12 1.14 -9.01
N SER A 215 0.90 1.84 -9.83
CA SER A 215 1.13 1.41 -11.23
C SER A 215 1.82 0.05 -11.31
N MET A 216 2.76 -0.24 -10.41
CA MET A 216 3.38 -1.57 -10.32
C MET A 216 2.37 -2.63 -9.85
N ASP A 217 1.56 -2.35 -8.81
CA ASP A 217 0.51 -3.28 -8.39
C ASP A 217 -0.56 -3.46 -9.49
N LEU A 218 -0.86 -2.44 -10.29
CA LEU A 218 -1.76 -2.54 -11.44
C LEU A 218 -1.19 -3.47 -12.51
N GLY A 219 0.10 -3.31 -12.87
CA GLY A 219 0.77 -4.20 -13.80
C GLY A 219 0.86 -5.63 -13.27
N PHE A 220 1.07 -5.79 -11.95
CA PHE A 220 1.08 -7.09 -11.28
C PHE A 220 -0.29 -7.78 -11.34
N CYS A 221 -1.33 -7.11 -10.83
CA CYS A 221 -2.68 -7.66 -10.71
C CYS A 221 -3.34 -7.80 -12.09
N GLY A 222 -3.08 -6.87 -12.99
CA GLY A 222 -3.55 -6.93 -14.37
C GLY A 222 -2.98 -8.13 -15.13
N TYR A 223 -1.73 -8.50 -14.86
CA TYR A 223 -1.13 -9.71 -15.45
C TYR A 223 -1.94 -10.96 -15.10
N ASP A 224 -2.33 -11.10 -13.84
CA ASP A 224 -3.14 -12.23 -13.36
C ASP A 224 -4.60 -12.12 -13.85
N LEU A 225 -5.20 -10.92 -13.82
CA LEU A 225 -6.60 -10.71 -14.18
C LEU A 225 -6.90 -10.95 -15.67
N PHE A 226 -5.98 -10.54 -16.55
CA PHE A 226 -6.13 -10.68 -18.00
C PHE A 226 -5.43 -11.92 -18.56
N GLU A 227 -4.95 -12.81 -17.68
CA GLU A 227 -4.28 -14.07 -18.06
C GLU A 227 -3.16 -13.85 -19.08
N CYS A 228 -2.36 -12.80 -18.87
CA CYS A 228 -1.28 -12.42 -19.77
C CYS A 228 -0.18 -13.49 -19.82
N THR A 229 0.35 -13.79 -21.01
CA THR A 229 1.35 -14.87 -21.20
C THR A 229 2.68 -14.41 -21.79
N PHE A 230 2.91 -13.10 -21.94
CA PHE A 230 4.10 -12.60 -22.64
C PHE A 230 5.41 -12.75 -21.85
N SER A 231 5.41 -12.62 -20.51
CA SER A 231 6.61 -12.87 -19.70
C SER A 231 6.36 -12.95 -18.20
N ASP A 232 6.77 -14.06 -17.58
CA ASP A 232 6.83 -14.22 -16.12
C ASP A 232 7.67 -13.14 -15.41
N GLY A 233 8.59 -12.51 -16.15
CA GLY A 233 9.44 -11.44 -15.66
C GLY A 233 8.65 -10.18 -15.27
N VAL A 234 7.53 -9.90 -15.95
CA VAL A 234 6.74 -8.70 -15.67
C VAL A 234 6.14 -8.78 -14.27
N GLN A 235 5.44 -9.87 -13.96
CA GLN A 235 4.89 -10.10 -12.63
C GLN A 235 5.99 -10.16 -11.55
N ALA A 236 7.17 -10.69 -11.89
CA ALA A 236 8.31 -10.74 -10.97
C ALA A 236 8.85 -9.33 -10.62
N VAL A 237 9.08 -8.49 -11.63
CA VAL A 237 9.63 -7.14 -11.48
C VAL A 237 8.63 -6.20 -10.84
N THR A 238 7.37 -6.18 -11.31
CA THR A 238 6.33 -5.31 -10.74
C THR A 238 6.06 -5.65 -9.27
N GLY A 239 6.00 -6.94 -8.94
CA GLY A 239 5.85 -7.41 -7.56
C GLY A 239 7.01 -7.00 -6.66
N PHE A 240 8.25 -7.06 -7.16
CA PHE A 240 9.45 -6.63 -6.44
C PHE A 240 9.44 -5.12 -6.18
N VAL A 241 9.24 -4.31 -7.22
CA VAL A 241 9.27 -2.84 -7.11
C VAL A 241 8.15 -2.35 -6.18
N ALA A 242 6.93 -2.87 -6.31
CA ALA A 242 5.83 -2.52 -5.41
C ALA A 242 6.14 -2.87 -3.95
N GLY A 243 6.74 -4.04 -3.70
CA GLY A 243 7.18 -4.47 -2.38
C GLY A 243 8.28 -3.57 -1.79
N ALA A 244 9.30 -3.26 -2.59
CA ALA A 244 10.41 -2.40 -2.19
C ALA A 244 9.97 -0.97 -1.86
N LEU A 245 9.09 -0.36 -2.68
CA LEU A 245 8.55 0.97 -2.43
C LEU A 245 7.69 1.02 -1.16
N SER A 246 6.84 0.00 -0.97
CA SER A 246 6.00 -0.11 0.23
C SER A 246 6.84 -0.29 1.50
N PHE A 247 7.86 -1.16 1.46
CA PHE A 247 8.78 -1.36 2.58
C PHE A 247 9.60 -0.11 2.88
N ARG A 248 10.10 0.60 1.85
CA ARG A 248 10.83 1.87 2.01
C ARG A 248 9.97 2.95 2.68
N LYS A 249 8.68 3.01 2.36
CA LYS A 249 7.74 3.93 3.01
C LYS A 249 7.62 3.64 4.51
N LEU A 250 7.46 2.36 4.89
CA LEU A 250 7.45 1.95 6.30
C LEU A 250 8.78 2.22 6.99
N TRP A 251 9.90 1.94 6.30
CA TRP A 251 11.24 2.21 6.81
C TRP A 251 11.44 3.67 7.19
N ILE A 252 11.04 4.59 6.32
CA ILE A 252 11.20 6.02 6.61
C ILE A 252 10.28 6.46 7.76
N LYS A 253 9.05 5.92 7.84
CA LYS A 253 8.15 6.17 8.97
C LYS A 253 8.76 5.73 10.32
N GLU A 254 9.45 4.59 10.36
CA GLU A 254 10.09 4.09 11.58
C GLU A 254 11.47 4.72 11.87
N ALA A 255 12.16 5.21 10.85
CA ALA A 255 13.49 5.81 10.97
C ALA A 255 13.48 7.18 11.63
N PHE A 256 12.41 7.94 11.46
CA PHE A 256 12.25 9.29 11.99
C PHE A 256 11.09 9.32 12.98
N VAL A 257 11.42 9.48 14.25
CA VAL A 257 10.45 9.85 15.28
C VAL A 257 10.28 11.36 15.22
N VAL A 258 9.03 11.81 15.14
CA VAL A 258 8.64 13.19 15.46
C VAL A 258 8.49 13.30 16.97
#